data_AF-A0A6J7BWV2-F1
#
_entry.id   AF-A0A6J7BWV2-F1
#
_cell.length_a   1.000
_cell.length_b   1.000
_cell.length_c   1.000
_cell.angle_alpha   90.00
_cell.angle_beta   90.00
_cell.angle_gamma   90.00
#
_symmetry.space_group_name_H-M   'P 1'
#
loop_
_entity.id
_entity.type
_entity.pdbx_description
1 polymer ?
#
loop_
_entity_poly.entity_id
_entity_poly.type
_entity_poly.pdbx_seq_one_letter_code
_entity_poly.pdbx_strand_id
1 'polypeptide(L)'
;MSKLKIVTFSAITGVFVSSIAGFAHADRIILAGVLIPYGLPLALSICVLTMLWLNRQFRTRLAGTVFAVTWVLVTLRMAIESSNGDLVFTVTWYSTTYIIAGAILLSATAMIPPMRQPQRQNFESIEI
;
A
#
# COMPACT_ATOMS: atom_id res chain seq x y z
N MET A 1 7.37 19.41 10.32
CA MET A 1 8.27 18.44 9.64
C MET A 1 8.71 19.02 8.31
N SER A 2 9.99 18.85 7.92
CA SER A 2 10.45 19.24 6.59
C SER A 2 9.84 18.35 5.51
N LYS A 3 9.49 18.92 4.34
CA LYS A 3 8.93 18.19 3.19
C LYS A 3 9.81 17.00 2.79
N LEU A 4 11.14 17.14 2.90
CA LEU A 4 12.10 16.07 2.64
C LEU A 4 11.83 14.85 3.52
N LYS A 5 11.65 15.04 4.84
CA LYS A 5 11.40 13.95 5.79
C LYS A 5 10.12 13.17 5.46
N ILE A 6 9.08 13.87 4.99
CA ILE A 6 7.82 13.23 4.58
C ILE A 6 8.07 12.35 3.36
N VAL A 7 8.73 12.88 2.34
CA VAL A 7 9.05 12.14 1.11
C VAL A 7 9.90 10.90 1.42
N THR A 8 10.99 11.06 2.19
CA THR A 8 11.88 9.93 2.49
C THR A 8 11.17 8.86 3.32
N PHE A 9 10.38 9.25 4.32
CA PHE A 9 9.64 8.30 5.15
C PHE A 9 8.58 7.55 4.34
N SER A 10 7.81 8.27 3.51
CA SER A 10 6.80 7.67 2.64
C SER A 10 7.42 6.74 1.59
N ALA A 11 8.59 7.08 1.06
CA ALA A 11 9.31 6.23 0.11
C ALA A 11 9.81 4.94 0.79
N ILE A 12 10.47 5.03 1.95
CA ILE A 12 10.95 3.84 2.70
C ILE A 12 9.77 2.94 3.07
N THR A 13 8.69 3.51 3.58
CA THR A 13 7.46 2.77 3.90
C THR A 13 6.87 2.13 2.64
N GLY A 14 6.85 2.86 1.53
CA GLY A 14 6.41 2.38 0.23
C GLY A 14 7.21 1.16 -0.24
N VAL A 15 8.54 1.20 -0.15
CA VAL A 15 9.39 0.07 -0.54
C VAL A 15 9.07 -1.17 0.28
N PHE A 16 9.04 -1.02 1.61
CA PHE A 16 8.83 -2.14 2.51
C PHE A 16 7.44 -2.78 2.34
N VAL A 17 6.39 -1.95 2.37
CA VAL A 17 5.00 -2.41 2.27
C VAL A 17 4.71 -2.99 0.89
N SER A 18 5.20 -2.37 -0.19
CA SER A 18 4.97 -2.88 -1.54
C SER A 18 5.70 -4.20 -1.79
N SER A 19 6.88 -4.39 -1.20
CA SER A 19 7.59 -5.66 -1.28
C SER A 19 6.81 -6.77 -0.57
N ILE A 20 6.34 -6.52 0.66
CA ILE A 20 5.53 -7.48 1.42
C ILE A 20 4.23 -7.78 0.69
N ALA A 21 3.52 -6.77 0.19
CA ALA A 21 2.30 -6.94 -0.59
C ALA A 21 2.57 -7.74 -1.88
N GLY A 22 3.72 -7.50 -2.52
CA GLY A 22 4.21 -8.25 -3.67
C GLY A 22 4.51 -9.71 -3.38
N PHE A 23 4.79 -10.13 -2.15
CA PHE A 23 4.86 -11.56 -1.81
C PHE A 23 3.53 -12.11 -1.31
N ALA A 24 2.82 -11.34 -0.48
CA ALA A 24 1.54 -11.72 0.09
C ALA A 24 0.46 -11.96 -0.97
N HIS A 25 0.54 -11.29 -2.13
CA HIS A 25 -0.44 -11.52 -3.20
C HIS A 25 -0.43 -12.98 -3.67
N ALA A 26 0.74 -13.63 -3.72
CA ALA A 26 0.88 -14.98 -4.25
C ALA A 26 0.26 -16.07 -3.36
N ASP A 27 -0.11 -15.72 -2.13
CA ASP A 27 -0.58 -16.64 -1.09
C ASP A 27 -2.04 -17.09 -1.31
N ARG A 28 -2.31 -18.36 -0.98
CA ARG A 28 -3.58 -19.05 -1.26
C ARG A 28 -3.91 -20.04 -0.15
N ILE A 29 -5.17 -20.10 0.26
CA ILE A 29 -5.65 -21.09 1.25
C ILE A 29 -6.58 -22.08 0.55
N ILE A 30 -6.50 -23.34 0.94
CA ILE A 30 -7.42 -24.38 0.50
C ILE A 30 -8.43 -24.58 1.63
N LEU A 31 -9.67 -24.16 1.40
CA LEU A 31 -10.77 -24.31 2.35
C LEU A 31 -11.78 -25.30 1.77
N ALA A 32 -12.00 -26.44 2.43
CA ALA A 32 -12.93 -27.47 1.98
C ALA A 32 -12.72 -27.92 0.51
N GLY A 33 -11.47 -28.00 0.05
CA GLY A 33 -11.12 -28.35 -1.33
C GLY A 33 -11.24 -27.22 -2.35
N VAL A 34 -11.72 -26.04 -1.95
CA VAL A 34 -11.77 -24.83 -2.79
C VAL A 34 -10.51 -24.00 -2.54
N LEU A 35 -9.78 -23.69 -3.61
CA LEU A 35 -8.63 -22.80 -3.57
C LEU A 35 -9.12 -21.35 -3.57
N ILE A 36 -8.98 -20.68 -2.41
CA ILE A 36 -9.39 -19.28 -2.24
C ILE A 36 -8.12 -18.41 -2.25
N PRO A 37 -7.91 -17.61 -3.31
CA PRO A 37 -6.72 -16.78 -3.44
C PRO A 37 -6.88 -15.46 -2.68
N TYR A 38 -6.83 -15.54 -1.34
CA TYR A 38 -7.01 -14.40 -0.42
C TYR A 38 -5.83 -13.41 -0.41
N GLY A 39 -4.67 -13.80 -0.94
CA GLY A 39 -3.47 -12.97 -0.98
C GLY A 39 -3.70 -11.63 -1.69
N LEU A 40 -4.39 -11.63 -2.84
CA LEU A 40 -4.67 -10.42 -3.62
C LEU A 40 -5.51 -9.37 -2.87
N PRO A 41 -6.71 -9.69 -2.34
CA PRO A 41 -7.47 -8.69 -1.59
C PRO A 41 -6.73 -8.23 -0.33
N LEU A 42 -5.96 -9.11 0.32
CA LEU A 42 -5.15 -8.76 1.49
C LEU A 42 -4.02 -7.79 1.14
N ALA A 43 -3.26 -8.08 0.08
CA ALA A 43 -2.17 -7.22 -0.40
C ALA A 43 -2.67 -5.83 -0.79
N LEU A 44 -3.79 -5.74 -1.54
CA LEU A 44 -4.39 -4.47 -1.93
C LEU A 44 -4.89 -3.67 -0.71
N SER A 45 -5.52 -4.37 0.25
CA SER A 45 -6.02 -3.73 1.48
C SER A 45 -4.87 -3.13 2.30
N ILE A 46 -3.75 -3.84 2.44
CA ILE A 46 -2.56 -3.34 3.12
C ILE A 46 -2.03 -2.07 2.43
N CYS A 47 -1.94 -2.06 1.09
CA CYS A 47 -1.47 -0.90 0.35
C CYS A 47 -2.39 0.32 0.55
N VAL A 48 -3.71 0.13 0.44
CA VAL A 48 -4.70 1.21 0.63
C VAL A 48 -4.68 1.74 2.06
N LEU A 49 -4.70 0.86 3.07
CA LEU A 49 -4.68 1.26 4.48
C LEU A 49 -3.38 2.00 4.83
N THR A 50 -2.24 1.55 4.32
CA THR A 50 -0.96 2.23 4.53
C THR A 50 -0.97 3.62 3.92
N MET A 51 -1.49 3.76 2.70
CA MET A 51 -1.60 5.04 2.02
C MET A 51 -2.53 6.02 2.77
N LEU A 52 -3.69 5.54 3.23
CA LEU A 52 -4.62 6.32 4.05
C LEU A 52 -3.98 6.74 5.38
N TRP A 53 -3.25 5.82 6.02
CA TRP A 53 -2.52 6.10 7.25
C TRP A 53 -1.43 7.16 7.05
N LEU A 54 -0.62 7.06 5.98
CA LEU A 54 0.40 8.05 5.62
C LEU A 54 -0.23 9.43 5.36
N ASN A 55 -1.33 9.49 4.60
CA ASN A 55 -2.05 10.72 4.32
C ASN A 55 -2.61 11.36 5.61
N ARG A 56 -3.10 10.53 6.55
CA ARG A 56 -3.60 10.98 7.86
C ARG A 56 -2.48 11.46 8.79
N GLN A 57 -1.34 10.77 8.81
CA GLN A 57 -0.21 11.08 9.69
C GLN A 57 0.45 12.41 9.31
N PHE A 58 0.69 12.61 8.01
CA PHE A 58 1.37 13.81 7.51
C PHE A 58 0.42 14.94 7.09
N ARG A 59 -0.90 14.69 7.10
CA ARG A 59 -1.95 15.64 6.68
C ARG A 59 -1.71 16.23 5.29
N THR A 60 -1.11 15.45 4.39
CA THR A 60 -0.75 15.87 3.04
C THR A 60 -0.96 14.74 2.06
N ARG A 61 -1.37 15.07 0.84
CA ARG A 61 -1.51 14.12 -0.28
C ARG A 61 -0.15 13.68 -0.83
N LEU A 62 0.90 14.47 -0.59
CA LEU A 62 2.26 14.18 -1.07
C LEU A 62 2.77 12.82 -0.56
N ALA A 63 2.46 12.49 0.70
CA ALA A 63 2.86 11.24 1.31
C ALA A 63 2.28 10.03 0.56
N GLY A 64 0.98 10.08 0.26
CA GLY A 64 0.29 9.07 -0.54
C GLY A 64 0.77 9.01 -1.98
N THR A 65 1.02 10.14 -2.64
CA THR A 65 1.53 10.12 -4.02
C THR A 65 2.93 9.50 -4.10
N VAL A 66 3.81 9.81 -3.14
CA VAL A 66 5.13 9.19 -3.06
C VAL A 66 5.01 7.68 -2.82
N PHE A 67 4.10 7.26 -1.94
CA PHE A 67 3.81 5.85 -1.73
C PHE A 67 3.34 5.16 -3.01
N ALA A 68 2.39 5.74 -3.75
CA ALA A 68 1.88 5.17 -4.99
C ALA A 68 2.97 5.05 -6.07
N VAL A 69 3.79 6.09 -6.25
CA VAL A 69 4.93 6.04 -7.19
C VAL A 69 5.92 4.95 -6.77
N THR A 70 6.22 4.85 -5.47
CA THR A 70 7.12 3.81 -4.96
C THR A 70 6.55 2.42 -5.18
N TRP A 71 5.25 2.22 -4.96
CA TRP A 71 4.56 0.97 -5.22
C TRP A 71 4.66 0.57 -6.69
N VAL A 72 4.46 1.50 -7.62
CA VAL A 72 4.64 1.24 -9.06
C VAL A 72 6.08 0.80 -9.35
N LEU A 73 7.07 1.53 -8.84
CA LEU A 73 8.48 1.21 -9.07
C LEU A 73 8.88 -0.17 -8.51
N VAL A 74 8.43 -0.51 -7.31
CA VAL A 74 8.70 -1.82 -6.70
C VAL A 74 8.00 -2.93 -7.48
N THR A 75 6.74 -2.72 -7.87
CA THR A 75 5.97 -3.70 -8.65
C THR A 75 6.64 -3.95 -10.01
N LEU A 76 7.07 -2.90 -10.70
CA LEU A 76 7.85 -3.02 -11.94
C LEU A 76 9.16 -3.77 -11.72
N ARG A 77 9.90 -3.45 -10.64
CA ARG A 77 11.15 -4.16 -10.31
C ARG A 77 10.93 -5.64 -10.05
N MET A 78 9.84 -6.02 -9.38
CA MET A 78 9.48 -7.41 -9.12
C MET A 78 8.97 -8.16 -10.36
N ALA A 79 8.57 -7.43 -11.41
CA ALA A 79 8.16 -7.99 -12.70
C ALA A 79 9.30 -8.13 -13.70
N ILE A 80 10.50 -7.58 -13.41
CA ILE A 80 11.68 -7.80 -14.22
C ILE A 80 12.31 -9.13 -13.83
N GLU A 81 12.61 -9.95 -14.84
CA GLU A 81 13.29 -11.23 -14.66
C GLU A 81 14.67 -11.03 -14.02
N SER A 82 14.93 -11.76 -12.94
CA SER A 82 16.24 -11.80 -12.30
C SER A 82 17.27 -12.48 -13.22
N SER A 83 18.57 -12.19 -13.03
CA SER A 83 19.65 -12.88 -13.76
C SER A 83 19.65 -14.40 -13.58
N ASN A 84 18.92 -14.90 -12.57
CA ASN A 84 18.72 -16.32 -12.29
C ASN A 84 17.42 -16.90 -12.89
N GLY A 85 16.66 -16.12 -13.66
CA GLY A 85 15.39 -16.53 -14.27
C GLY A 85 14.19 -16.53 -13.31
N ASP A 86 14.35 -16.05 -12.08
CA ASP A 86 13.27 -15.99 -11.09
C ASP A 86 12.46 -14.69 -11.24
N LEU A 87 11.14 -14.83 -11.16
CA LEU A 87 10.15 -13.76 -11.33
C LEU A 87 9.20 -13.80 -10.14
N VAL A 88 9.20 -12.73 -9.35
CA VAL A 88 8.21 -12.56 -8.26
C VAL A 88 6.80 -12.34 -8.86
N PHE A 89 6.71 -11.65 -9.99
CA PHE A 89 5.50 -11.59 -10.80
C PHE A 89 5.67 -12.36 -12.12
N THR A 90 5.23 -13.61 -12.12
CA THR A 90 5.01 -14.34 -13.38
C THR A 90 3.81 -13.77 -14.13
N VAL A 91 3.89 -13.66 -15.47
CA VAL A 91 2.81 -13.12 -16.33
C VAL A 91 1.61 -14.06 -16.30
N THR A 92 0.78 -13.93 -15.27
CA THR A 92 -0.45 -14.68 -15.05
C THR A 92 -1.62 -13.71 -14.95
N TRP A 93 -2.83 -14.19 -15.24
CA TRP A 93 -4.05 -13.38 -15.11
C TRP A 93 -4.17 -12.77 -13.71
N TYR A 94 -3.70 -13.48 -12.69
CA TYR A 94 -3.75 -13.10 -11.29
C TYR A 94 -2.82 -11.92 -10.96
N SER A 95 -1.58 -11.94 -11.44
CA SER A 95 -0.63 -10.82 -11.30
C SER A 95 -1.11 -9.59 -12.08
N THR A 96 -1.71 -9.79 -13.26
CA THR A 96 -2.35 -8.70 -14.02
C THR A 96 -3.50 -8.06 -13.24
N THR A 97 -4.34 -8.86 -12.56
CA THR A 97 -5.40 -8.35 -11.69
C THR A 97 -4.83 -7.51 -10.55
N TYR A 98 -3.75 -7.94 -9.91
CA TYR A 98 -3.10 -7.16 -8.84
C TYR A 98 -2.63 -5.78 -9.34
N ILE A 99 -1.99 -5.73 -10.51
CA ILE A 99 -1.49 -4.47 -11.10
C ILE A 99 -2.65 -3.53 -11.44
N ILE A 100 -3.69 -4.03 -12.14
CA ILE A 100 -4.82 -3.19 -12.56
C ILE A 100 -5.62 -2.71 -11.36
N ALA A 101 -5.99 -3.62 -10.45
CA ALA A 101 -6.76 -3.26 -9.26
C ALA A 101 -5.96 -2.33 -8.34
N GLY A 102 -4.67 -2.58 -8.15
CA GLY A 102 -3.77 -1.72 -7.39
C GLY A 102 -3.65 -0.32 -7.99
N ALA A 103 -3.49 -0.21 -9.30
CA ALA A 103 -3.43 1.06 -10.00
C ALA A 103 -4.72 1.88 -9.82
N ILE A 104 -5.89 1.25 -9.95
CA ILE A 104 -7.19 1.91 -9.76
C ILE A 104 -7.35 2.34 -8.30
N LEU A 105 -7.15 1.44 -7.34
CA LEU A 105 -7.37 1.70 -5.92
C LEU A 105 -6.43 2.75 -5.37
N LEU A 106 -5.14 2.69 -5.68
CA LEU A 106 -4.17 3.66 -5.20
C LEU A 106 -4.36 5.03 -5.86
N SER A 107 -4.75 5.07 -7.15
CA SER A 107 -5.08 6.33 -7.82
C SER A 107 -6.33 6.98 -7.19
N ALA A 108 -7.38 6.20 -6.95
CA ALA A 108 -8.57 6.68 -6.25
C ALA A 108 -8.22 7.18 -4.84
N THR A 109 -7.40 6.42 -4.10
CA THR A 109 -6.96 6.79 -2.75
C THR A 109 -6.09 8.05 -2.74
N ALA A 110 -5.29 8.30 -3.79
CA ALA A 110 -4.52 9.53 -3.96
C ALA A 110 -5.42 10.77 -4.11
N MET A 111 -6.64 10.57 -4.62
CA MET A 111 -7.62 11.64 -4.81
C MET A 111 -8.38 12.00 -3.52
N ILE A 112 -8.40 11.12 -2.53
CA ILE A 112 -9.10 11.37 -1.26
C ILE A 112 -8.39 12.50 -0.49
N PRO A 113 -9.15 13.50 0.02
CA PRO A 113 -8.59 14.53 0.89
C PRO A 113 -7.96 13.93 2.16
N PRO A 114 -6.86 14.51 2.67
CA PRO A 114 -6.24 13.99 3.88
C PRO A 114 -7.21 14.07 5.07
N MET A 115 -7.48 12.91 5.68
CA MET A 115 -8.37 12.81 6.84
C MET A 115 -7.83 13.65 8.01
N ARG A 116 -8.70 14.44 8.63
CA ARG A 116 -8.35 15.25 9.80
C ARG A 116 -8.06 14.32 10.99
N GLN A 117 -7.09 14.69 11.81
CA GLN A 117 -6.86 14.03 13.08
C GLN A 117 -8.01 14.39 14.04
N PRO A 118 -8.51 13.45 14.85
CA PRO A 118 -9.49 13.77 15.88
C PRO A 118 -8.90 14.85 16.78
N GLN A 119 -9.61 15.96 16.92
CA GLN A 119 -9.26 17.03 17.84
C GLN A 119 -9.28 16.41 19.24
N ARG A 120 -8.14 16.37 19.91
CA ARG A 120 -8.06 15.94 21.31
C ARG A 120 -8.88 16.97 22.09
N GLN A 121 -10.15 16.68 22.37
CA GLN A 121 -10.91 17.45 23.34
C GLN A 121 -10.17 17.24 24.66
N ASN A 122 -9.49 18.28 25.12
CA ASN A 122 -9.04 18.34 26.49
C ASN A 122 -10.34 18.28 27.31
N PHE A 123 -10.61 17.10 27.89
CA PHE A 123 -11.51 17.02 29.02
C PHE A 123 -10.79 17.78 30.13
N GLU A 124 -10.99 19.09 30.18
CA GLU A 124 -10.77 19.84 31.40
C GLU A 124 -11.57 19.10 32.47
N SER A 125 -10.84 18.52 33.42
CA SER A 125 -11.38 17.99 34.65
C SER A 125 -12.27 19.07 35.25
N ILE A 126 -13.58 18.84 35.19
CA ILE A 126 -14.52 19.55 36.04
C ILE A 126 -14.16 19.09 37.46
N GLU A 127 -13.31 19.87 38.14
CA GLU A 127 -13.17 19.79 39.58
C GLU A 127 -14.54 20.16 40.17
N ILE A 128 -15.21 19.17 40.74
CA ILE A 128 -16.41 19.32 41.59
C ILE A 128 -15.93 19.26 43.03
#